data_AF-A0A834YIW9-F1
#
_entry.id   AF-A0A834YIW9-F1
#
_cell.length_a   1.000
_cell.length_b   1.000
_cell.length_c   1.000
_cell.angle_alpha   90.00
_cell.angle_beta   90.00
_cell.angle_gamma   90.00
#
_symmetry.space_group_name_H-M   'P 1'
#
loop_
_entity.id
_entity.type
_entity.pdbx_description
1 polymer ?
#
loop_
_entity_poly.entity_id
_entity_poly.type
_entity_poly.pdbx_seq_one_letter_code
_entity_poly.pdbx_strand_id
1 'polypeptide(L)'
;MYLIENSIRNRLFKDVKNVEKCHLVERCVSCVDDTDAVKLALIIFLEYYFLGSETHTRVNEHYLELVNNLEEFNKYPWGLVSYKRATEKLARGLNNASPRYNLYGCPFAF
;
A
#
# COMPACT_ATOMS: atom_id res chain seq x y z
N MET A 1 -2.88 -3.94 27.80
CA MET A 1 -4.29 -3.83 27.38
C MET A 1 -4.68 -2.43 26.86
N TYR A 2 -3.97 -1.34 27.21
CA TYR A 2 -4.28 0.05 26.77
C TYR A 2 -3.87 0.46 25.34
N LEU A 3 -3.18 -0.40 24.57
CA LEU A 3 -2.62 -0.02 23.26
C LEU A 3 -3.58 -0.25 22.08
N ILE A 4 -4.58 -1.12 22.22
CA ILE A 4 -5.46 -1.51 21.11
C ILE A 4 -6.61 -0.49 20.94
N GLU A 5 -7.12 0.10 22.02
CA GLU A 5 -8.22 1.07 21.96
C GLU A 5 -7.82 2.44 21.38
N ASN A 6 -6.54 2.81 21.42
CA ASN A 6 -6.03 4.09 20.88
C ASN A 6 -5.56 4.00 19.42
N SER A 7 -5.69 2.84 18.79
CA SER A 7 -5.28 2.65 17.39
C SER A 7 -6.07 3.57 16.46
N ILE A 8 -5.38 4.22 15.52
CA ILE A 8 -5.99 5.08 14.49
C ILE A 8 -7.07 4.35 13.71
N ARG A 9 -6.90 3.04 13.47
CA ARG A 9 -7.93 2.17 12.88
C ARG A 9 -9.23 2.27 13.67
N ASN A 10 -9.14 2.10 14.98
CA ASN A 10 -10.26 2.10 15.90
C ASN A 10 -10.77 3.50 16.19
N ARG A 11 -10.05 4.60 15.93
CA ARG A 11 -10.55 5.95 16.18
C ARG A 11 -11.16 6.60 14.94
N LEU A 12 -10.53 6.42 13.77
CA LEU A 12 -10.89 7.13 12.55
C LEU A 12 -11.67 6.28 11.54
N PHE A 13 -11.67 4.94 11.69
CA PHE A 13 -12.28 4.02 10.73
C PHE A 13 -13.22 3.01 11.40
N LYS A 14 -13.88 3.37 12.51
CA LYS A 14 -14.85 2.51 13.23
C LYS A 14 -16.00 2.06 12.33
N ASP A 15 -16.42 2.95 11.45
CA ASP A 15 -17.54 2.81 10.54
C ASP A 15 -17.20 2.02 9.26
N VAL A 16 -15.91 1.81 8.99
CA VAL A 16 -15.46 1.25 7.71
C VAL A 16 -14.84 -0.14 7.91
N LYS A 17 -15.50 -1.14 7.32
CA LYS A 17 -15.05 -2.54 7.39
C LYS A 17 -13.70 -2.75 6.71
N ASN A 18 -13.46 -2.14 5.55
CA ASN A 18 -12.17 -2.16 4.85
C ASN A 18 -11.69 -0.73 4.59
N VAL A 19 -10.53 -0.34 5.11
CA VAL A 19 -9.98 1.00 4.82
C VAL A 19 -9.49 1.05 3.38
N GLU A 20 -9.97 2.05 2.67
CA GLU A 20 -9.55 2.33 1.30
C GLU A 20 -8.76 3.63 1.26
N LYS A 21 -7.97 3.82 0.20
CA LYS A 21 -7.10 4.99 0.05
C LYS A 21 -7.89 6.31 0.03
N CYS A 22 -9.07 6.33 -0.59
CA CYS A 22 -9.96 7.49 -0.57
C CYS A 22 -10.34 7.89 0.86
N HIS A 23 -10.68 6.92 1.72
CA HIS A 23 -11.00 7.17 3.12
C HIS A 23 -9.80 7.76 3.90
N LEU A 24 -8.56 7.41 3.54
CA LEU A 24 -7.37 8.02 4.17
C LEU A 24 -7.28 9.52 3.87
N VAL A 25 -7.46 9.89 2.60
CA VAL A 25 -7.35 11.29 2.15
C VAL A 25 -8.46 12.12 2.77
N GLU A 26 -9.70 11.64 2.75
CA GLU A 26 -10.85 12.30 3.37
C GLU A 26 -10.61 12.53 4.87
N ARG A 27 -10.19 11.48 5.59
CA ARG A 27 -9.94 11.57 7.04
C ARG A 27 -8.74 12.43 7.40
N CYS A 28 -7.73 12.51 6.53
CA CYS A 28 -6.55 13.35 6.74
C CYS A 28 -6.93 14.84 6.67
N VAL A 29 -7.80 15.22 5.73
CA VAL A 29 -8.29 16.60 5.60
C VAL A 29 -9.24 16.97 6.74
N SER A 30 -10.06 16.01 7.20
CA SER A 30 -11.00 16.24 8.30
C SER A 30 -10.38 16.06 9.71
N CYS A 31 -9.09 15.80 9.81
CA CYS A 31 -8.46 15.48 11.09
C CYS A 31 -8.28 16.75 11.93
N VAL A 32 -8.70 16.69 13.20
CA VAL A 32 -8.55 17.81 14.16
C VAL A 32 -7.24 17.71 14.95
N ASP A 33 -6.71 16.50 15.08
CA ASP A 33 -5.47 16.23 15.80
C ASP A 33 -4.29 16.14 14.83
N ASP A 34 -3.30 17.02 15.01
CA ASP A 34 -2.12 17.09 14.14
C ASP A 34 -1.31 15.79 14.15
N THR A 35 -1.28 15.07 15.28
CA THR A 35 -0.52 13.82 15.40
C THR A 35 -1.16 12.71 14.57
N ASP A 36 -2.48 12.60 14.63
CA ASP A 36 -3.26 11.67 13.81
C ASP A 36 -3.18 12.04 12.32
N ALA A 37 -3.20 13.34 12.00
CA ALA A 37 -3.02 13.85 10.63
C ALA A 37 -1.65 13.45 10.05
N VAL A 38 -0.55 13.62 10.82
CA VAL A 38 0.79 13.22 10.41
C VAL A 38 0.87 11.71 10.15
N LYS A 39 0.28 10.89 11.03
CA LYS A 39 0.27 9.44 10.86
C LYS A 39 -0.52 9.02 9.61
N LEU A 40 -1.66 9.65 9.33
CA LEU A 40 -2.40 9.43 8.08
C LEU A 40 -1.58 9.85 6.86
N ALA A 41 -0.93 11.00 6.91
CA ALA A 41 -0.08 11.49 5.83
C ALA A 41 1.08 10.53 5.52
N LEU A 42 1.69 9.91 6.53
CA LEU A 42 2.73 8.88 6.35
C LEU A 42 2.20 7.65 5.62
N ILE A 43 1.01 7.15 5.97
CA ILE A 43 0.40 6.01 5.28
C ILE A 43 0.04 6.37 3.84
N ILE A 44 -0.53 7.56 3.62
CA ILE A 44 -0.82 8.06 2.27
C ILE A 44 0.47 8.10 1.45
N PHE A 45 1.53 8.67 1.99
CA PHE A 45 2.82 8.73 1.32
C PHE A 45 3.35 7.33 0.97
N LEU A 46 3.24 6.38 1.91
CA LEU A 46 3.67 5.00 1.72
C LEU A 46 2.86 4.28 0.62
N GLU A 47 1.53 4.35 0.67
CA GLU A 47 0.62 3.64 -0.23
C GLU A 47 0.62 4.19 -1.67
N TYR A 48 0.81 5.50 -1.82
CA TYR A 48 0.83 6.17 -3.13
C TYR A 48 2.24 6.14 -3.74
N TYR A 49 3.28 6.51 -3.00
CA TYR A 49 4.61 6.70 -3.57
C TYR A 49 5.52 5.48 -3.41
N PHE A 50 5.54 4.84 -2.24
CA PHE A 50 6.47 3.73 -1.99
C PHE A 50 5.98 2.40 -2.57
N LEU A 51 4.69 2.12 -2.46
CA LEU A 51 4.10 0.85 -2.86
C LEU A 51 3.50 0.90 -4.28
N GLY A 52 3.37 2.11 -4.83
CA GLY A 52 2.96 2.41 -6.21
C GLY A 52 1.68 1.71 -6.64
N SER A 53 0.72 1.51 -5.75
CA SER A 53 -0.40 0.60 -6.00
C SER A 53 -1.50 1.27 -6.84
N GLU A 54 -1.44 1.07 -8.16
CA GLU A 54 -2.52 1.44 -9.10
C GLU A 54 -3.77 0.55 -8.98
N THR A 55 -3.67 -0.68 -8.45
CA THR A 55 -4.78 -1.66 -8.53
C THR A 55 -5.47 -2.00 -7.21
N HIS A 56 -4.86 -1.72 -6.05
CA HIS A 56 -5.50 -2.01 -4.76
C HIS A 56 -6.05 -0.72 -4.16
N THR A 57 -7.39 -0.63 -4.08
CA THR A 57 -8.11 0.41 -3.35
C THR A 57 -7.93 0.28 -1.85
N ARG A 58 -7.69 -0.95 -1.36
CA ARG A 58 -7.58 -1.29 0.07
C ARG A 58 -6.17 -1.08 0.61
N VAL A 59 -6.10 -0.46 1.77
CA VAL A 59 -4.89 -0.23 2.55
C VAL A 59 -4.59 -1.46 3.38
N ASN A 60 -3.32 -1.83 3.52
CA ASN A 60 -2.95 -2.95 4.39
C ASN A 60 -3.16 -2.56 5.87
N GLU A 61 -4.00 -3.31 6.58
CA GLU A 61 -4.30 -3.06 7.99
C GLU A 61 -3.07 -3.11 8.88
N HIS A 62 -2.08 -3.94 8.52
CA HIS A 62 -0.82 -4.01 9.26
C HIS A 62 -0.09 -2.65 9.28
N TYR A 63 -0.14 -1.87 8.19
CA TYR A 63 0.50 -0.55 8.16
C TYR A 63 -0.25 0.47 9.02
N LEU A 64 -1.59 0.33 9.13
CA LEU A 64 -2.42 1.16 10.00
C LEU A 64 -2.13 0.90 11.48
N GLU A 65 -1.79 -0.34 11.83
CA GLU A 65 -1.36 -0.69 13.19
C GLU A 65 0.05 -0.15 13.47
N LEU A 66 0.97 -0.35 12.52
CA LEU A 66 2.37 0.04 12.64
C LEU A 66 2.55 1.54 12.85
N VAL A 67 1.76 2.39 12.17
CA VAL A 67 1.88 3.85 12.29
C VAL A 67 1.50 4.39 13.68
N ASN A 68 0.78 3.60 14.50
CA ASN A 68 0.51 3.99 15.88
C ASN A 68 1.80 4.06 16.70
N ASN A 69 2.80 3.25 16.34
CA ASN A 69 4.13 3.25 16.93
C ASN A 69 5.16 3.70 15.90
N LEU A 70 5.42 5.02 15.85
CA LEU A 70 6.36 5.61 14.89
C LEU A 70 7.79 5.05 15.01
N GLU A 71 8.21 4.58 16.19
CA GLU A 71 9.53 3.98 16.36
C GLU A 71 9.63 2.64 15.62
N GLU A 72 8.59 1.81 15.74
CA GLU A 72 8.49 0.53 15.03
C GLU A 72 8.27 0.74 13.54
N PHE A 73 7.45 1.73 13.16
CA PHE A 73 7.26 2.15 11.78
C PHE A 73 8.59 2.53 11.13
N ASN A 74 9.45 3.31 11.79
CA ASN A 74 10.73 3.72 11.23
C ASN A 74 11.77 2.60 11.15
N LYS A 75 11.69 1.60 12.05
CA LYS A 75 12.56 0.42 12.03
C LYS A 75 12.12 -0.62 10.99
N TYR A 76 10.89 -0.52 10.50
CA TYR A 76 10.34 -1.46 9.53
C TYR A 76 11.13 -1.40 8.20
N PRO A 77 11.41 -2.54 7.56
CA PRO A 77 12.29 -2.59 6.39
C PRO A 77 11.58 -2.14 5.11
N TRP A 78 11.16 -0.87 5.05
CA TRP A 78 10.42 -0.30 3.92
C TRP A 78 11.12 -0.49 2.59
N GLY A 79 12.45 -0.37 2.57
CA GLY A 79 13.27 -0.58 1.36
C GLY A 79 13.17 -2.01 0.82
N LEU A 80 13.15 -3.01 1.69
CA LEU A 80 12.99 -4.41 1.25
C LEU A 80 11.56 -4.66 0.74
N VAL A 81 10.56 -4.08 1.40
CA VAL A 81 9.16 -4.24 1.01
C VAL A 81 8.86 -3.55 -0.32
N SER A 82 9.35 -2.33 -0.53
CA SER A 82 9.22 -1.62 -1.80
C SER A 82 9.96 -2.34 -2.92
N TYR A 83 11.18 -2.82 -2.66
CA TYR A 83 11.95 -3.61 -3.62
C TYR A 83 11.21 -4.88 -4.05
N LYS A 84 10.74 -5.69 -3.09
CA LYS A 84 9.95 -6.90 -3.40
C LYS A 84 8.74 -6.56 -4.27
N ARG A 85 7.96 -5.55 -3.88
CA ARG A 85 6.75 -5.15 -4.63
C ARG A 85 7.07 -4.61 -6.03
N ALA A 86 8.16 -3.89 -6.18
CA ALA A 86 8.64 -3.41 -7.48
C ALA A 86 9.07 -4.59 -8.37
N THR A 87 9.89 -5.51 -7.84
CA THR A 87 10.34 -6.71 -8.59
C THR A 87 9.16 -7.61 -9.00
N GLU A 88 8.16 -7.80 -8.14
CA GLU A 88 6.94 -8.55 -8.46
C GLU A 88 6.13 -7.89 -9.57
N LYS A 89 6.03 -6.56 -9.58
CA LYS A 89 5.36 -5.81 -10.66
C LYS A 89 6.12 -5.91 -11.97
N LEU A 90 7.44 -5.76 -11.92
CA LEU A 90 8.30 -5.92 -13.08
C LEU A 90 8.18 -7.35 -13.64
N ALA A 91 8.26 -8.37 -12.79
CA ALA A 91 8.09 -9.77 -13.19
C ALA A 91 6.72 -10.02 -13.83
N ARG A 92 5.63 -9.49 -13.24
CA ARG A 92 4.29 -9.56 -13.85
C ARG A 92 4.20 -8.82 -15.18
N GLY A 93 4.79 -7.63 -15.28
CA GLY A 93 4.85 -6.85 -16.51
C GLY A 93 5.57 -7.60 -17.63
N LEU A 94 6.71 -8.22 -17.32
CA LEU A 94 7.48 -9.05 -18.25
C LEU A 94 6.72 -10.30 -18.67
N ASN A 95 6.08 -11.01 -17.74
CA ASN A 95 5.25 -12.18 -18.06
C ASN A 95 4.06 -11.83 -18.96
N ASN A 96 3.42 -10.69 -18.72
CA ASN A 96 2.31 -10.20 -19.55
C ASN A 96 2.78 -9.68 -20.92
N ALA A 97 3.99 -9.12 -20.97
CA ALA A 97 4.61 -8.60 -22.20
C ALA A 97 5.25 -9.68 -23.05
N SER A 98 5.50 -10.89 -22.52
CA SER A 98 5.96 -12.05 -23.29
C SER A 98 4.90 -12.40 -24.34
N PRO A 99 5.09 -12.06 -25.62
CA PRO A 99 4.18 -12.47 -26.66
C PRO A 99 4.20 -13.98 -26.73
N ARG A 100 3.02 -14.61 -26.90
CA ARG A 100 2.93 -16.02 -27.25
C ARG A 100 3.38 -16.22 -28.69
N TYR A 101 4.65 -16.00 -29.01
CA TYR A 101 5.18 -16.46 -30.28
C TYR A 101 5.24 -17.98 -30.23
N ASN A 102 4.26 -18.64 -30.84
CA ASN A 102 4.44 -20.02 -31.28
C ASN A 102 5.53 -19.98 -32.37
N LEU A 103 6.66 -20.64 -32.12
CA LEU A 103 7.72 -20.87 -33.11
C LEU A 103 7.23 -21.65 -34.36
N TYR A 104 5.97 -22.05 -34.39
CA TYR A 104 5.32 -22.78 -35.48
C TYR A 104 4.59 -21.87 -36.50
N GLY A 105 4.66 -20.54 -36.35
CA GLY A 105 3.80 -19.61 -37.10
C GLY A 105 4.42 -18.88 -38.30
N CYS A 106 5.61 -19.26 -38.78
CA CYS A 106 6.24 -18.58 -39.94
C CYS A 106 6.14 -19.46 -41.21
N PRO A 107 5.13 -19.26 -42.08
CA PRO A 107 4.96 -20.05 -43.30
C PRO A 107 5.91 -19.66 -44.46
N PHE A 108 6.90 -18.80 -44.23
CA PHE A 108 7.85 -18.34 -45.25
C PHE A 108 9.32 -18.69 -44.93
N ALA A 109 9.55 -19.58 -43.96
CA ALA A 109 10.86 -20.22 -43.82
C ALA A 109 10.81 -21.57 -44.56
N PHE A 110 11.48 -21.59 -45.72
CA PHE A 110 11.62 -22.64 -46.74
C PHE A 110 10.51 -22.70 -47.80
#